data_AF-A0A7Y1YPG1-F1
#
_entry.id   AF-A0A7Y1YPG1-F1
#
_cell.length_a   1.000
_cell.length_b   1.000
_cell.length_c   1.000
_cell.angle_alpha   90.00
_cell.angle_beta   90.00
_cell.angle_gamma   90.00
#
_symmetry.space_group_name_H-M   'P 1'
#
loop_
_entity.id
_entity.type
_entity.pdbx_description
1 polymer ?
#
loop_
_entity_poly.entity_id
_entity_poly.type
_entity_poly.pdbx_seq_one_letter_code
_entity_poly.pdbx_strand_id
1 'polypeptide(L)'
;ISLNALKNQEAPSQNLTSPTGFTAEDLCQMAYYAGRSEMNEILSIYDYVRETHDNTLTVNLLATVIWYFMHGLNLRTPMGLPVEADLQKFIIEHKIDGKKLTFLKDEREQKWWLSSPYFKANLTHSMPLISCDYYDYQLAANEQMLSDRLIGWFDLYEKSGESQDVLKANTS
;
A
#
# COMPACT_ATOMS: atom_id res chain seq x y z
N ILE A 1 9.14 -5.76 16.45
CA ILE A 1 9.41 -7.22 16.43
C ILE A 1 9.73 -7.66 17.84
N SER A 2 8.88 -8.49 18.45
CA SER A 2 9.18 -9.17 19.72
C SER A 2 9.77 -10.53 19.41
N LEU A 3 10.92 -10.86 19.98
CA LEU A 3 11.57 -12.15 19.76
C LEU A 3 10.79 -13.33 20.36
N ASN A 4 9.98 -13.10 21.39
CA ASN A 4 9.15 -14.12 22.04
C ASN A 4 8.10 -14.76 21.10
N ALA A 5 7.83 -14.14 19.94
CA ALA A 5 6.92 -14.66 18.94
C ALA A 5 7.56 -15.74 18.04
N LEU A 6 8.89 -15.92 18.10
CA LEU A 6 9.62 -16.93 17.33
C LEU A 6 9.65 -18.27 18.03
N LYS A 7 9.73 -19.35 17.24
CA LYS A 7 10.02 -20.68 17.78
C LYS A 7 11.38 -20.68 18.48
N ASN A 8 11.47 -21.35 19.63
CA ASN A 8 12.70 -21.47 20.41
C ASN A 8 13.90 -22.01 19.58
N GLN A 9 13.64 -22.88 18.60
CA GLN A 9 14.67 -23.42 17.72
C GLN A 9 15.33 -22.35 16.83
N GLU A 10 14.60 -21.30 16.46
CA GLU A 10 15.07 -20.22 15.58
C GLU A 10 15.74 -19.10 16.38
N ALA A 11 15.32 -18.90 17.62
CA ALA A 11 15.90 -17.90 18.51
C ALA A 11 15.91 -18.44 19.95
N PRO A 12 16.97 -19.14 20.40
CA PRO A 12 17.05 -19.62 21.77
C PRO A 12 17.26 -18.50 22.80
N SER A 13 17.68 -17.31 22.36
CA SER A 13 18.02 -16.17 23.22
C SER A 13 16.83 -15.21 23.42
N GLN A 14 15.71 -15.78 23.85
CA GLN A 14 14.43 -15.08 24.11
C GLN A 14 14.16 -14.97 25.61
N ASN A 15 13.39 -13.97 26.02
CA ASN A 15 12.92 -13.84 27.40
C ASN A 15 11.83 -14.88 27.72
N LEU A 16 10.93 -15.15 26.78
CA LEU A 16 9.86 -16.14 26.89
C LEU A 16 9.92 -17.10 25.70
N THR A 17 10.45 -18.30 25.93
CA THR A 17 10.60 -19.31 24.89
C THR A 17 9.32 -20.11 24.69
N SER A 18 8.85 -20.21 23.44
CA SER A 18 7.76 -21.12 23.05
C SER A 18 8.22 -22.12 22.00
N PRO A 19 7.77 -23.39 22.05
CA PRO A 19 8.08 -24.38 21.01
C PRO A 19 7.37 -24.08 19.68
N THR A 20 6.28 -23.31 19.74
CA THR A 20 5.48 -22.86 18.59
C THR A 20 5.64 -21.36 18.40
N GLY A 21 5.58 -20.89 17.15
CA GLY A 21 5.83 -19.48 16.82
C GLY A 21 6.15 -19.32 15.34
N PHE A 22 6.58 -18.11 14.97
CA PHE A 22 7.09 -17.80 13.64
C PHE A 22 8.44 -18.46 13.37
N THR A 23 8.71 -18.73 12.11
CA THR A 23 10.03 -19.19 11.64
C THR A 23 10.95 -18.00 11.34
N ALA A 24 12.26 -18.27 11.23
CA ALA A 24 13.22 -17.26 10.79
C ALA A 24 12.90 -16.72 9.39
N GLU A 25 12.42 -17.58 8.49
CA GLU A 25 12.04 -17.22 7.12
C GLU A 25 10.85 -16.25 7.10
N ASP A 26 9.80 -16.55 7.86
CA ASP A 26 8.64 -15.67 8.02
C ASP A 26 9.08 -14.29 8.51
N LEU A 27 9.99 -14.25 9.48
CA LEU A 27 10.48 -13.01 10.04
C LEU A 27 11.29 -12.19 9.04
N CYS A 28 12.17 -12.83 8.27
CA CYS A 28 12.94 -12.17 7.21
C CYS A 28 12.01 -11.61 6.13
N GLN A 29 10.98 -12.37 5.75
CA GLN A 29 9.99 -11.93 4.77
C GLN A 29 9.16 -10.75 5.29
N MET A 30 8.70 -10.80 6.53
CA MET A 30 8.01 -9.69 7.18
C MET A 30 8.89 -8.44 7.27
N ALA A 31 10.17 -8.59 7.62
CA ALA A 31 11.11 -7.48 7.70
C ALA A 31 11.37 -6.84 6.32
N TYR A 32 11.51 -7.66 5.28
CA TYR A 32 11.65 -7.18 3.91
C TYR A 32 10.44 -6.36 3.47
N TYR A 33 9.22 -6.87 3.68
CA TYR A 33 7.99 -6.15 3.30
C TYR A 33 7.73 -4.92 4.17
N ALA A 34 8.05 -4.98 5.47
CA ALA A 34 8.00 -3.82 6.35
C ALA A 34 8.97 -2.73 5.87
N GLY A 35 10.17 -3.12 5.42
CA GLY A 35 11.15 -2.24 4.81
C GLY A 35 10.67 -1.62 3.49
N ARG A 36 9.96 -2.36 2.64
CA ARG A 36 9.44 -1.83 1.37
C ARG A 36 8.24 -0.89 1.52
N SER A 37 7.52 -0.95 2.63
CA SER A 37 6.36 -0.10 2.87
C SER A 37 6.79 1.36 3.07
N GLU A 38 6.10 2.30 2.43
CA GLU A 38 6.31 3.73 2.65
C GLU A 38 5.85 4.21 4.03
N MET A 39 4.83 3.56 4.60
CA MET A 39 4.23 3.97 5.87
C MET A 39 5.08 3.59 7.09
N ASN A 40 5.98 2.62 6.94
CA ASN A 40 6.83 2.16 8.03
C ASN A 40 8.15 2.93 8.04
N GLU A 41 8.40 3.76 9.04
CA GLU A 41 9.67 4.50 9.12
C GLU A 41 10.68 3.81 10.05
N ILE A 42 10.19 3.08 11.04
CA ILE A 42 10.99 2.61 12.17
C ILE A 42 10.81 1.11 12.36
N LEU A 43 11.93 0.41 12.58
CA LEU A 43 11.96 -0.97 13.01
C LEU A 43 12.55 -1.07 14.42
N SER A 44 11.79 -1.65 15.35
CA SER A 44 12.26 -1.91 16.71
C SER A 44 12.24 -3.41 17.02
N ILE A 45 13.31 -3.90 17.66
CA ILE A 45 13.48 -5.30 18.07
C ILE A 45 13.51 -5.35 19.60
N TYR A 46 12.73 -6.25 20.19
CA TYR A 46 12.55 -6.39 21.64
C TYR A 46 12.75 -7.85 22.10
N ASP A 47 12.87 -8.03 23.42
CA ASP A 47 12.93 -9.34 24.10
C ASP A 47 14.18 -10.19 23.82
N TYR A 48 15.29 -9.54 23.47
CA TYR A 48 16.60 -10.20 23.35
C TYR A 48 17.25 -10.35 24.73
N VAL A 49 17.69 -11.57 25.05
CA VAL A 49 18.41 -11.87 26.29
C VAL A 49 19.84 -12.31 25.97
N ARG A 50 20.84 -11.68 26.61
CA ARG A 50 22.27 -11.95 26.36
C ARG A 50 22.82 -13.14 27.17
N GLU A 51 22.15 -13.61 28.21
CA GLU A 51 22.75 -14.58 29.15
C GLU A 51 22.63 -16.05 28.71
N THR A 52 21.96 -16.32 27.58
CA THR A 52 21.73 -17.67 27.07
C THR A 52 22.97 -18.26 26.37
N HIS A 53 23.22 -19.56 26.54
CA HIS A 53 24.42 -20.23 26.02
C HIS A 53 24.57 -20.20 24.49
N ASP A 54 23.49 -19.99 23.72
CA ASP A 54 23.44 -20.01 22.25
C ASP A 54 23.11 -18.64 21.62
N ASN A 55 23.73 -17.57 22.11
CA ASN A 55 23.50 -16.21 21.62
C ASN A 55 23.80 -16.01 20.13
N THR A 56 24.80 -16.73 19.60
CA THR A 56 25.29 -16.50 18.23
C THR A 56 24.21 -16.74 17.18
N LEU A 57 23.35 -17.74 17.38
CA LEU A 57 22.28 -18.05 16.43
C LEU A 57 21.24 -16.93 16.38
N THR A 58 20.75 -16.48 17.53
CA THR A 58 19.78 -15.36 17.60
C THR A 58 20.38 -14.05 17.10
N VAL A 59 21.65 -13.77 17.41
CA VAL A 59 22.35 -12.57 16.94
C VAL A 59 22.50 -12.57 15.41
N ASN A 60 22.85 -13.72 14.81
CA ASN A 60 22.92 -13.85 13.36
C ASN A 60 21.55 -13.70 12.68
N LEU A 61 20.50 -14.24 13.30
CA LEU A 61 19.13 -14.06 12.83
C LEU A 61 18.74 -12.58 12.83
N LEU A 62 18.99 -11.86 13.94
CA LEU A 62 18.71 -10.43 14.04
C LEU A 62 19.48 -9.61 13.00
N ALA A 63 20.76 -9.93 12.79
CA ALA A 63 21.57 -9.27 11.76
C ALA A 63 20.96 -9.47 10.35
N THR A 64 20.50 -10.69 10.06
CA THR A 64 19.83 -11.03 8.79
C THR A 64 18.51 -10.27 8.63
N VAL A 65 17.69 -10.20 9.69
CA VAL A 65 16.43 -9.44 9.72
C VAL A 65 16.65 -7.96 9.47
N ILE A 66 17.66 -7.36 10.12
CA ILE A 66 18.05 -5.95 9.90
C ILE A 66 18.49 -5.75 8.46
N TRP A 67 19.30 -6.67 7.91
CA TRP A 67 19.74 -6.60 6.53
C TRP A 67 18.57 -6.67 5.54
N TYR A 68 17.60 -7.57 5.74
CA TYR A 68 16.40 -7.64 4.89
C TYR A 68 15.52 -6.39 4.99
N PHE A 69 15.39 -5.82 6.18
CA PHE A 69 14.69 -4.54 6.35
C PHE A 69 15.40 -3.43 5.58
N MET A 70 16.72 -3.29 5.73
CA MET A 70 17.52 -2.31 4.98
C MET A 70 17.49 -2.57 3.47
N HIS A 71 17.50 -3.83 3.04
CA HIS A 71 17.36 -4.19 1.64
C HIS A 71 15.99 -3.76 1.09
N GLY A 72 14.92 -3.99 1.86
CA GLY A 72 13.58 -3.48 1.57
C GLY A 72 13.52 -1.95 1.50
N LEU A 73 14.19 -1.25 2.41
CA LEU A 73 14.31 0.22 2.41
C LEU A 73 14.96 0.75 1.12
N ASN A 74 16.05 0.12 0.67
CA ASN A 74 16.76 0.53 -0.54
C ASN A 74 15.93 0.31 -1.81
N LEU A 75 15.02 -0.68 -1.78
CA LEU A 75 14.12 -0.98 -2.88
C LEU A 75 12.76 -0.29 -2.75
N ARG A 76 12.64 0.73 -1.89
CA ARG A 76 11.46 1.59 -1.84
C ARG A 76 11.34 2.34 -3.16
N THR A 77 10.43 1.88 -3.99
CA THR A 77 9.85 2.76 -5.00
C THR A 77 8.85 3.66 -4.26
N PRO A 78 8.94 5.00 -4.40
CA PRO A 78 7.89 5.87 -3.92
C PRO A 78 6.55 5.45 -4.55
N MET A 79 5.68 4.89 -3.72
CA MET A 79 4.25 4.66 -3.93
C MET A 79 3.44 5.94 -3.67
N GLY A 80 4.10 7.09 -3.55
CA GLY A 80 3.45 8.38 -3.47
C GLY A 80 2.36 8.47 -4.54
N LEU A 81 1.15 8.85 -4.11
CA LEU A 81 0.08 9.25 -5.01
C LEU A 81 0.73 10.16 -6.04
N PRO A 82 0.70 9.74 -7.31
CA PRO A 82 1.60 10.32 -8.25
C PRO A 82 1.25 11.81 -8.38
N VAL A 83 2.24 12.66 -8.11
CA VAL A 83 2.09 14.10 -8.29
C VAL A 83 1.74 14.26 -9.77
N GLU A 84 0.56 14.83 -10.06
CA GLU A 84 -0.03 14.84 -11.41
C GLU A 84 0.92 15.28 -12.53
N ALA A 85 1.98 16.02 -12.18
CA ALA A 85 2.97 16.56 -13.10
C ALA A 85 3.75 15.49 -13.89
N ASP A 86 4.00 14.31 -13.33
CA ASP A 86 4.88 13.29 -13.94
C ASP A 86 4.11 12.10 -14.56
N LEU A 87 2.78 12.15 -14.60
CA LEU A 87 1.94 11.06 -15.10
C LEU A 87 1.40 11.31 -16.50
N GLN A 88 1.32 10.25 -17.30
CA GLN A 88 0.55 10.28 -18.53
C GLN A 88 -0.95 10.17 -18.22
N LYS A 89 -1.70 11.19 -18.64
CA LYS A 89 -3.16 11.23 -18.50
C LYS A 89 -3.83 10.66 -19.76
N PHE A 90 -4.66 9.64 -19.58
CA PHE A 90 -5.51 9.07 -20.62
C PHE A 90 -6.96 9.38 -20.30
N ILE A 91 -7.56 10.26 -21.09
CA ILE A 91 -8.95 10.70 -20.90
C ILE A 91 -9.84 9.90 -21.84
N ILE A 92 -10.82 9.20 -21.28
CA ILE A 92 -11.84 8.47 -22.02
C ILE A 92 -13.19 9.12 -21.75
N GLU A 93 -13.91 9.49 -22.80
CA GLU A 93 -15.28 9.98 -22.69
C GLU A 93 -16.23 8.79 -22.69
N HIS A 94 -16.87 8.54 -21.54
CA HIS A 94 -17.80 7.43 -21.40
C HIS A 94 -19.15 7.81 -21.99
N LYS A 95 -19.61 7.08 -23.02
CA LYS A 95 -20.82 7.43 -23.78
C LYS A 95 -22.14 7.29 -23.00
N ILE A 96 -22.17 6.46 -21.95
CA ILE A 96 -23.43 6.12 -21.28
C ILE A 96 -23.92 7.26 -20.37
N ASP A 97 -23.04 8.15 -19.90
CA ASP A 97 -23.41 9.22 -18.96
C ASP A 97 -22.72 10.57 -19.23
N GLY A 98 -21.96 10.68 -20.34
CA GLY A 98 -21.21 11.90 -20.70
C GLY A 98 -20.04 12.26 -19.76
N LYS A 99 -19.79 11.42 -18.75
CA LYS A 99 -18.73 11.62 -17.74
C LYS A 99 -17.36 11.28 -18.34
N LYS A 100 -16.35 12.10 -18.03
CA LYS A 100 -14.96 11.90 -18.47
C LYS A 100 -14.20 11.09 -17.43
N LEU A 101 -13.68 9.94 -17.83
CA LEU A 101 -12.81 9.10 -17.00
C LEU A 101 -11.35 9.49 -17.28
N THR A 102 -10.59 9.79 -16.22
CA THR A 102 -9.17 10.12 -16.35
C THR A 102 -8.34 9.01 -15.74
N PHE A 103 -7.71 8.22 -16.58
CA PHE A 103 -6.72 7.23 -16.18
C PHE A 103 -5.35 7.91 -16.13
N LEU A 104 -4.57 7.59 -15.10
CA LEU A 104 -3.21 8.06 -14.89
C LEU A 104 -2.29 6.86 -14.98
N LYS A 105 -1.22 6.98 -15.76
CA LYS A 105 -0.19 5.95 -15.87
C LYS A 105 1.16 6.51 -15.43
N ASP A 106 1.84 5.77 -14.56
CA ASP A 106 3.25 5.98 -14.28
C ASP A 106 4.09 5.15 -15.24
N GLU A 107 4.95 5.81 -16.02
CA GLU A 107 5.83 5.13 -16.97
C GLU A 107 6.93 4.31 -16.28
N ARG A 108 7.35 4.70 -15.07
CA ARG A 108 8.46 4.06 -14.35
C ARG A 108 8.04 2.69 -13.84
N GLU A 109 6.85 2.61 -13.24
CA GLU A 109 6.36 1.41 -12.57
C GLU A 109 5.25 0.69 -13.35
N GLN A 110 4.80 1.24 -14.49
CA GLN A 110 3.66 0.74 -15.27
C GLN A 110 2.38 0.57 -14.43
N LYS A 111 2.25 1.34 -13.35
CA LYS A 111 1.06 1.38 -12.50
C LYS A 111 0.01 2.28 -13.10
N TRP A 112 -1.24 1.88 -12.94
CA TRP A 112 -2.40 2.62 -13.41
C TRP A 112 -3.27 3.05 -12.23
N TRP A 113 -3.80 4.25 -12.33
CA TRP A 113 -4.78 4.79 -11.42
C TRP A 113 -5.95 5.37 -12.19
N LEU A 114 -7.12 5.35 -11.59
CA LEU A 114 -8.31 6.01 -12.09
C LEU A 114 -8.69 7.14 -11.15
N SER A 115 -8.86 8.34 -11.71
CA SER A 115 -9.33 9.51 -10.98
C SER A 115 -10.85 9.60 -11.04
N SER A 116 -11.46 9.96 -9.91
CA SER A 116 -12.89 10.26 -9.84
C SER A 116 -13.22 11.55 -10.58
N PRO A 117 -14.30 11.60 -11.40
CA PRO A 117 -14.78 12.84 -12.01
C PRO A 117 -15.50 13.75 -11.01
N TYR A 118 -15.87 13.23 -9.82
CA TYR A 118 -16.66 13.97 -8.81
C TYR A 118 -15.80 14.80 -7.86
N PHE A 119 -14.47 14.81 -8.03
CA PHE A 119 -13.59 15.60 -7.18
C PHE A 119 -13.59 17.07 -7.65
N LYS A 120 -14.30 17.93 -6.92
CA LYS A 120 -14.10 19.38 -6.99
C LYS A 120 -12.83 19.71 -6.20
N ALA A 121 -11.84 20.29 -6.88
CA ALA A 121 -10.53 20.64 -6.33
C ALA A 121 -10.61 21.58 -5.12
N ASN A 122 -10.87 21.04 -3.94
CA ASN A 122 -10.48 21.67 -2.70
C ASN A 122 -9.04 21.23 -2.42
N LEU A 123 -8.12 22.19 -2.52
CA LEU A 123 -6.65 22.10 -2.48
C LEU A 123 -6.04 21.37 -1.27
N THR A 124 -6.84 20.82 -0.37
CA THR A 124 -6.43 20.25 0.92
C THR A 124 -6.71 18.76 1.09
N HIS A 125 -7.46 18.12 0.18
CA HIS A 125 -7.72 16.68 0.26
C HIS A 125 -7.12 15.94 -0.94
N SER A 126 -6.42 14.85 -0.65
CA SER A 126 -5.92 13.89 -1.62
C SER A 126 -6.99 13.58 -2.67
N MET A 127 -6.65 13.68 -3.95
CA MET A 127 -7.55 13.22 -5.00
C MET A 127 -7.89 11.75 -4.74
N PRO A 128 -9.18 11.36 -4.79
CA PRO A 128 -9.56 9.97 -4.67
C PRO A 128 -9.11 9.24 -5.94
N LEU A 129 -7.92 8.66 -5.87
CA LEU A 129 -7.35 7.78 -6.87
C LEU A 129 -7.59 6.34 -6.42
N ILE A 130 -8.07 5.50 -7.34
CA ILE A 130 -8.11 4.06 -7.15
C ILE A 130 -7.05 3.43 -8.03
N SER A 131 -6.22 2.53 -7.48
CA SER A 131 -5.32 1.70 -8.29
C SER A 131 -6.15 0.88 -9.26
N CYS A 132 -5.76 0.78 -10.53
CA CYS A 132 -6.41 -0.05 -11.52
C CYS A 132 -5.37 -0.79 -12.36
N ASP A 133 -5.82 -1.75 -13.18
CA ASP A 133 -4.94 -2.46 -14.09
C ASP A 133 -5.03 -1.90 -15.51
N TYR A 134 -4.05 -2.23 -16.35
CA TYR A 134 -4.10 -1.89 -17.77
C TYR A 134 -5.32 -2.51 -18.47
N TYR A 135 -5.76 -3.68 -18.00
CA TYR A 135 -6.96 -4.34 -18.50
C TYR A 135 -8.22 -3.50 -18.26
N ASP A 136 -8.36 -2.87 -17.10
CA ASP A 136 -9.50 -1.97 -16.81
C ASP A 136 -9.52 -0.78 -17.77
N TYR A 137 -8.35 -0.23 -18.10
CA TYR A 137 -8.23 0.83 -19.11
C TYR A 137 -8.66 0.34 -20.50
N GLN A 138 -8.19 -0.84 -20.93
CA GLN A 138 -8.57 -1.40 -22.23
C GLN A 138 -10.06 -1.67 -22.33
N LEU A 139 -10.66 -2.20 -21.26
CA LEU A 139 -12.09 -2.47 -21.17
C LEU A 139 -12.90 -1.16 -21.30
N ALA A 140 -12.46 -0.10 -20.61
CA ALA A 140 -13.09 1.21 -20.69
C ALA A 140 -12.93 1.86 -22.08
N ALA A 141 -11.77 1.68 -22.72
CA ALA A 141 -11.47 2.28 -24.02
C ALA A 141 -12.17 1.59 -25.19
N ASN A 142 -12.18 0.25 -25.20
CA ASN A 142 -12.66 -0.55 -26.32
C ASN A 142 -14.13 -0.94 -26.20
N GLU A 143 -14.54 -1.40 -25.00
CA GLU A 143 -15.87 -1.97 -24.76
C GLU A 143 -16.79 -0.99 -24.02
N GLN A 144 -16.25 0.14 -23.55
CA GLN A 144 -16.98 1.13 -22.76
C GLN A 144 -17.61 0.50 -21.50
N MET A 145 -16.88 -0.44 -20.89
CA MET A 145 -17.28 -1.08 -19.65
C MET A 145 -16.21 -0.87 -18.58
N LEU A 146 -16.65 -0.82 -17.32
CA LEU A 146 -15.78 -0.78 -16.13
C LEU A 146 -15.95 -2.10 -15.37
N SER A 147 -14.91 -2.53 -14.67
CA SER A 147 -15.01 -3.69 -13.78
C SER A 147 -15.91 -3.39 -12.58
N ASP A 148 -16.57 -4.44 -12.03
CA ASP A 148 -17.49 -4.31 -10.89
C ASP A 148 -16.87 -3.58 -9.69
N ARG A 149 -15.56 -3.78 -9.48
CA ARG A 149 -14.82 -3.08 -8.42
C ARG A 149 -14.77 -1.57 -8.63
N LEU A 150 -14.54 -1.13 -9.87
CA LEU A 150 -14.48 0.30 -10.21
C LEU A 150 -15.88 0.91 -10.19
N ILE A 151 -16.90 0.18 -10.65
CA ILE A 151 -18.30 0.61 -10.56
C ILE A 151 -18.69 0.83 -9.08
N GLY A 152 -18.46 -0.16 -8.22
CA GLY A 152 -18.76 -0.04 -6.80
C GLY A 152 -18.01 1.11 -6.12
N TRP A 153 -16.77 1.37 -6.54
CA TRP A 153 -16.02 2.54 -6.07
C TRP A 153 -16.65 3.87 -6.55
N PHE A 154 -17.09 3.96 -7.81
CA PHE A 154 -17.78 5.14 -8.32
C PHE A 154 -19.08 5.42 -7.57
N ASP A 155 -19.89 4.39 -7.32
CA ASP A 155 -21.17 4.52 -6.59
C ASP A 155 -20.97 5.05 -5.17
N LEU A 156 -19.90 4.63 -4.49
CA LEU A 156 -19.55 5.14 -3.15
C LEU A 156 -19.21 6.62 -3.19
N TYR A 157 -18.46 7.06 -4.22
CA TYR A 157 -18.05 8.45 -4.34
C TYR A 157 -19.17 9.36 -4.84
N GLU A 158 -20.06 8.90 -5.71
CA GLU A 158 -21.24 9.65 -6.13
C GLU A 158 -22.14 9.98 -4.93
N LYS A 159 -22.45 8.99 -4.09
CA LYS A 159 -23.21 9.18 -2.83
C LYS A 159 -22.50 10.15 -1.86
N SER A 160 -21.18 10.08 -1.79
CA SER A 160 -20.39 10.99 -0.95
C SER A 160 -20.39 12.44 -1.48
N GLY A 161 -20.41 12.62 -2.80
CA GLY A 161 -20.49 13.91 -3.48
C GLY A 161 -21.84 14.59 -3.29
N GLU A 162 -22.93 13.84 -3.45
CA GLU A 162 -24.30 14.32 -3.21
C GLU A 162 -24.50 14.82 -1.78
N SER A 163 -23.93 14.11 -0.80
CA SER A 163 -23.98 14.50 0.61
C SER A 163 -23.28 15.84 0.88
N GLN A 164 -22.20 16.17 0.16
CA GLN A 164 -21.51 17.45 0.33
C GLN A 164 -22.22 18.62 -0.37
N ASP A 165 -22.86 18.37 -1.51
CA ASP A 165 -23.62 19.40 -2.22
C ASP A 165 -24.92 19.76 -1.45
N VAL A 166 -25.56 18.81 -0.77
CA VAL A 166 -26.73 19.08 0.12
C VAL A 166 -26.36 19.92 1.34
N LEU A 167 -25.18 19.70 1.94
CA LEU A 167 -24.71 20.49 3.08
C LEU A 167 -24.38 21.95 2.70
N LYS A 168 -23.89 22.17 1.47
CA LYS A 168 -23.66 23.53 0.94
C LYS A 168 -24.96 24.25 0.58
N ALA A 169 -25.96 23.53 0.09
CA ALA A 169 -27.28 24.10 -0.23
C ALA A 169 -28.04 24.60 1.01
N ASN A 170 -27.81 23.99 2.19
CA ASN A 170 -28.47 24.38 3.45
C ASN A 170 -27.74 25.47 4.24
N THR A 171 -26.58 25.95 3.76
CA THR A 171 -25.77 27.00 4.40
C THR A 171 -25.75 28.31 3.61
N SER A 172 -26.63 28.45 2.62
CA SER A 172 -26.83 29.66 1.79
C SER A 172 -28.13 30.37 2.13
#